data_AF-A0A1I0XVC0-F1
#
_entry.id   AF-A0A1I0XVC0-F1
#
_cell.length_a   1.000
_cell.length_b   1.000
_cell.length_c   1.000
_cell.angle_alpha   90.00
_cell.angle_beta   90.00
_cell.angle_gamma   90.00
#
_symmetry.space_group_name_H-M   'P 1'
#
loop_
_entity.id
_entity.type
_entity.pdbx_description
1 polymer ?
#
loop_
_entity_poly.entity_id
_entity_poly.type
_entity_poly.pdbx_seq_one_letter_code
_entity_poly.pdbx_strand_id
1 'polypeptide(L)'
;MYPIKFENIYYDKIWGGRDFELFRNNLPEGKIGESWDIACHPNGTGIVSNGEFKGMSFDKLIEVKREELLGTEIKKDRFPLLLKLINAQDKLSVQVHPDDEYGLKVENDLGKTEAWYVVEAFEGANLVVGTKNCTREQFVKAIETGSFDDYLNKIPVKKGEVYFVKSGLVHAIGEGVIIAEIQQNSDTTYRVYDYNRGREIHVEKALDVIDFSLNGERSTGIKIEKSNYDKTIHAVCKHFSLEEYDIHGILNEESDEERFYIFTCVEGSGEVTYKNGKESINKGDSILIPATLGKYSISGNLKVLKSYVPNIEKVQSTIMSEVLK
;
A
#
# COMPACT_ATOMS: atom_id res chain seq x y z
N MET A 1 -17.15 16.15 10.00
CA MET A 1 -16.54 14.97 9.33
C MET A 1 -16.65 13.73 10.22
N TYR A 2 -16.55 12.54 9.62
CA TYR A 2 -16.52 11.24 10.30
C TYR A 2 -15.51 10.32 9.58
N PRO A 3 -15.02 9.23 10.21
CA PRO A 3 -14.16 8.25 9.53
C PRO A 3 -14.85 7.61 8.31
N ILE A 4 -14.23 7.68 7.14
CA ILE A 4 -14.84 7.27 5.86
C ILE A 4 -14.36 5.87 5.48
N LYS A 5 -15.28 4.92 5.34
CA LYS A 5 -15.04 3.60 4.75
C LYS A 5 -15.53 3.60 3.32
N PHE A 6 -14.91 2.76 2.50
CA PHE A 6 -15.29 2.56 1.10
C PHE A 6 -15.72 1.11 0.87
N GLU A 7 -16.51 0.88 -0.17
CA GLU A 7 -16.77 -0.45 -0.70
C GLU A 7 -15.49 -1.02 -1.32
N ASN A 8 -15.24 -2.31 -1.15
CA ASN A 8 -14.07 -2.97 -1.73
C ASN A 8 -14.25 -3.15 -3.25
N ILE A 9 -13.30 -2.64 -4.03
CA ILE A 9 -13.29 -2.84 -5.49
C ILE A 9 -12.41 -4.06 -5.80
N TYR A 10 -13.03 -5.15 -6.23
CA TYR A 10 -12.33 -6.40 -6.52
C TYR A 10 -11.97 -6.56 -7.99
N TYR A 11 -10.78 -7.11 -8.24
CA TYR A 11 -10.33 -7.46 -9.58
C TYR A 11 -9.97 -8.94 -9.67
N ASP A 12 -10.55 -9.62 -10.66
CA ASP A 12 -10.14 -10.96 -11.05
C ASP A 12 -8.76 -10.90 -11.73
N LYS A 13 -7.87 -11.81 -11.33
CA LYS A 13 -6.52 -11.94 -11.85
C LYS A 13 -6.18 -13.41 -12.00
N ILE A 14 -5.41 -13.75 -13.04
CA ILE A 14 -4.97 -15.13 -13.32
C ILE A 14 -4.22 -15.80 -12.15
N TRP A 15 -3.56 -15.00 -11.32
CA TRP A 15 -2.78 -15.38 -10.15
C TRP A 15 -3.55 -15.22 -8.82
N GLY A 16 -4.78 -14.70 -8.88
CA GLY A 16 -5.64 -14.49 -7.73
C GLY A 16 -6.25 -15.77 -7.21
N GLY A 17 -6.91 -15.65 -6.06
CA GLY A 17 -7.49 -16.78 -5.32
C GLY A 17 -8.71 -16.38 -4.51
N ARG A 18 -8.95 -17.12 -3.42
CA ARG A 18 -10.09 -16.90 -2.51
C ARG A 18 -9.67 -16.51 -1.10
N ASP A 19 -8.37 -16.35 -0.83
CA ASP A 19 -7.83 -16.22 0.53
C ASP A 19 -8.28 -14.95 1.27
N PHE A 20 -8.82 -13.95 0.58
CA PHE A 20 -9.51 -12.82 1.23
C PHE A 20 -10.75 -13.27 2.04
N GLU A 21 -11.35 -14.44 1.77
CA GLU A 21 -12.42 -15.02 2.57
C GLU A 21 -12.02 -15.28 4.04
N LEU A 22 -10.71 -15.32 4.34
CA LEU A 22 -10.19 -15.39 5.71
C LEU A 22 -10.66 -14.23 6.59
N PHE A 23 -10.98 -13.07 5.99
CA PHE A 23 -11.38 -11.87 6.72
C PHE A 23 -12.45 -11.03 6.01
N ARG A 24 -12.98 -11.48 4.86
CA ARG A 24 -14.04 -10.80 4.11
C ARG A 24 -15.18 -11.73 3.77
N ASN A 25 -16.39 -11.20 3.74
CA ASN A 25 -17.62 -11.94 3.44
C ASN A 25 -18.34 -11.44 2.17
N ASN A 26 -17.72 -10.52 1.42
CA ASN A 26 -18.29 -9.86 0.24
C ASN A 26 -17.50 -10.15 -1.05
N LEU A 27 -16.72 -11.23 -1.08
CA LEU A 27 -15.87 -11.56 -2.22
C LEU A 27 -16.72 -12.08 -3.41
N PRO A 28 -16.71 -11.41 -4.59
CA PRO A 28 -17.46 -11.86 -5.77
C PRO A 28 -16.89 -13.18 -6.31
N GLU A 29 -17.60 -13.91 -7.17
CA GLU A 29 -17.06 -15.12 -7.81
C GLU A 29 -15.78 -14.85 -8.62
N GLY A 30 -14.94 -15.87 -8.80
CA GLY A 30 -13.70 -15.79 -9.60
C GLY A 30 -12.42 -15.84 -8.78
N LYS A 31 -11.29 -15.61 -9.47
CA LYS A 31 -9.93 -15.60 -8.90
C LYS A 31 -9.55 -14.18 -8.52
N ILE A 32 -9.86 -13.79 -7.30
CA ILE A 32 -9.67 -12.40 -6.86
C ILE A 32 -8.22 -12.20 -6.46
N GLY A 33 -7.51 -11.37 -7.23
CA GLY A 33 -6.10 -11.04 -6.99
C GLY A 33 -5.90 -9.70 -6.32
N GLU A 34 -6.79 -8.73 -6.54
CA GLU A 34 -6.66 -7.40 -5.95
C GLU A 34 -7.97 -6.95 -5.31
N SER A 35 -7.86 -6.25 -4.19
CA SER A 35 -8.89 -5.35 -3.68
C SER A 35 -8.31 -3.95 -3.60
N TRP A 36 -8.95 -2.97 -4.23
CA TRP A 36 -8.62 -1.58 -4.04
C TRP A 36 -9.53 -1.01 -2.98
N ASP A 37 -8.94 -0.65 -1.84
CA ASP A 37 -9.66 -0.31 -0.62
C ASP A 37 -9.83 1.20 -0.46
N ILE A 38 -8.78 1.97 -0.76
CA ILE A 38 -8.83 3.43 -0.82
C ILE A 38 -8.27 3.84 -2.19
N ALA A 39 -9.16 4.14 -3.13
CA ALA A 39 -8.79 4.42 -4.52
C ALA A 39 -9.60 5.58 -5.09
N CYS A 40 -8.91 6.51 -5.72
CA CYS A 40 -9.51 7.59 -6.52
C CYS A 40 -8.68 7.71 -7.80
N HIS A 41 -8.73 6.66 -8.62
CA HIS A 41 -7.99 6.52 -9.87
C HIS A 41 -8.96 6.33 -11.03
N PRO A 42 -8.63 6.75 -12.27
CA PRO A 42 -9.48 6.48 -13.44
C PRO A 42 -9.84 5.01 -13.66
N ASN A 43 -8.94 4.09 -13.30
CA ASN A 43 -9.20 2.64 -13.41
C ASN A 43 -10.07 2.08 -12.26
N GLY A 44 -10.28 2.84 -11.19
CA GLY A 44 -11.05 2.42 -10.03
C GLY A 44 -11.19 3.55 -9.00
N THR A 45 -12.42 3.98 -8.76
CA THR A 45 -12.75 5.01 -7.78
C THR A 45 -13.74 4.45 -6.75
N GLY A 46 -13.35 4.50 -5.49
CA GLY A 46 -14.11 3.92 -4.38
C GLY A 46 -15.45 4.62 -4.17
N ILE A 47 -16.43 3.86 -3.69
CA ILE A 47 -17.74 4.37 -3.27
C ILE A 47 -17.80 4.34 -1.74
N VAL A 48 -18.20 5.45 -1.12
CA VAL A 48 -18.31 5.53 0.34
C VAL A 48 -19.36 4.55 0.83
N SER A 49 -19.03 3.75 1.86
CA SER A 49 -19.91 2.68 2.36
C SER A 49 -20.65 3.02 3.65
N ASN A 50 -20.28 4.11 4.34
CA ASN A 50 -20.85 4.51 5.63
C ASN A 50 -21.23 5.99 5.74
N GLY A 51 -22.07 6.30 6.74
CA GLY A 51 -22.46 7.65 7.13
C GLY A 51 -23.25 8.44 6.08
N GLU A 52 -23.24 9.77 6.23
CA GLU A 52 -24.02 10.72 5.41
C GLU A 52 -23.64 10.68 3.91
N PHE A 53 -22.38 10.42 3.59
CA PHE A 53 -21.87 10.38 2.22
C PHE A 53 -21.96 9.00 1.58
N LYS A 54 -22.62 8.01 2.22
CA LYS A 54 -22.79 6.67 1.66
C LYS A 54 -23.35 6.72 0.23
N GLY A 55 -22.72 5.98 -0.68
CA GLY A 55 -23.06 5.94 -2.10
C GLY A 55 -22.41 7.05 -2.94
N MET A 56 -21.73 8.01 -2.33
CA MET A 56 -20.94 9.02 -3.04
C MET A 56 -19.61 8.42 -3.49
N SER A 57 -19.19 8.72 -4.72
CA SER A 57 -17.85 8.35 -5.19
C SER A 57 -16.77 9.22 -4.57
N PHE A 58 -15.56 8.67 -4.41
CA PHE A 58 -14.48 9.33 -3.68
C PHE A 58 -14.03 10.64 -4.34
N ASP A 59 -13.97 10.70 -5.67
CA ASP A 59 -13.69 11.91 -6.44
C ASP A 59 -14.71 13.03 -6.13
N LYS A 60 -16.00 12.70 -6.07
CA LYS A 60 -17.07 13.65 -5.71
C LYS A 60 -16.99 14.09 -4.25
N LEU A 61 -16.61 13.18 -3.36
CA LEU A 61 -16.38 13.56 -1.96
C LEU A 61 -15.21 14.55 -1.85
N ILE A 62 -14.12 14.35 -2.61
CA ILE A 62 -12.99 15.29 -2.67
C ILE A 62 -13.45 16.64 -3.24
N GLU A 63 -14.24 16.66 -4.31
CA GLU A 63 -14.78 17.89 -4.90
C GLU A 63 -15.62 18.71 -3.90
N VAL A 64 -16.47 18.04 -3.12
CA VAL A 64 -17.40 18.67 -2.18
C VAL A 64 -16.72 19.08 -0.87
N LYS A 65 -15.84 18.23 -0.33
CA LYS A 65 -15.23 18.45 1.00
C LYS A 65 -13.83 19.03 0.98
N ARG A 66 -13.09 18.88 -0.13
CA ARG A 66 -11.79 19.52 -0.38
C ARG A 66 -10.84 19.44 0.83
N GLU A 67 -10.57 20.58 1.47
CA GLU A 67 -9.67 20.71 2.61
C GLU A 67 -10.22 20.05 3.89
N GLU A 68 -11.55 20.02 4.09
CA GLU A 68 -12.13 19.31 5.25
C GLU A 68 -11.77 17.82 5.23
N LEU A 69 -11.65 17.26 4.03
CA LEU A 69 -11.31 15.85 3.81
C LEU A 69 -9.80 15.64 3.74
N LEU A 70 -9.13 16.32 2.81
CA LEU A 70 -7.73 16.03 2.48
C LEU A 70 -6.72 16.89 3.25
N GLY A 71 -7.14 17.99 3.86
CA GLY A 71 -6.27 18.95 4.55
C GLY A 71 -5.66 20.00 3.63
N THR A 72 -5.02 21.02 4.18
CA THR A 72 -4.52 22.20 3.42
C THR A 72 -3.35 21.89 2.49
N GLU A 73 -2.46 20.97 2.87
CA GLU A 73 -1.20 20.69 2.17
C GLU A 73 -1.32 19.61 1.08
N ILE A 74 -2.45 18.92 1.01
CA ILE A 74 -2.69 17.87 0.01
C ILE A 74 -3.33 18.48 -1.23
N LYS A 75 -2.89 18.09 -2.44
CA LYS A 75 -3.53 18.52 -3.69
C LYS A 75 -4.93 17.90 -3.84
N LYS A 76 -5.88 18.65 -4.41
CA LYS A 76 -7.31 18.25 -4.53
C LYS A 76 -7.71 17.87 -5.96
N ASP A 77 -6.86 18.13 -6.94
CA ASP A 77 -7.05 17.74 -8.34
C ASP A 77 -6.80 16.24 -8.56
N ARG A 78 -5.92 15.64 -7.75
CA ARG A 78 -5.61 14.22 -7.79
C ARG A 78 -5.30 13.70 -6.40
N PHE A 79 -6.03 12.68 -5.95
CA PHE A 79 -5.71 11.98 -4.71
C PHE A 79 -4.32 11.32 -4.81
N PRO A 80 -3.43 11.46 -3.81
CA PRO A 80 -2.02 11.12 -3.99
C PRO A 80 -1.69 9.63 -3.82
N LEU A 81 -2.54 8.86 -3.15
CA LEU A 81 -2.25 7.48 -2.74
C LEU A 81 -3.24 6.47 -3.32
N LEU A 82 -2.82 5.22 -3.38
CA LEU A 82 -3.68 4.08 -3.66
C LEU A 82 -3.35 2.98 -2.66
N LEU A 83 -4.37 2.48 -1.96
CA LEU A 83 -4.24 1.38 -1.02
C LEU A 83 -4.92 0.14 -1.60
N LYS A 84 -4.15 -0.94 -1.70
CA LYS A 84 -4.62 -2.23 -2.18
C LYS A 84 -4.35 -3.33 -1.16
N LEU A 85 -5.19 -4.35 -1.15
CA LEU A 85 -4.79 -5.68 -0.73
C LEU A 85 -4.53 -6.52 -1.98
N ILE A 86 -3.45 -7.30 -1.98
CA ILE A 86 -3.11 -8.22 -3.07
C ILE A 86 -3.11 -9.64 -2.52
N ASN A 87 -3.85 -10.53 -3.17
CA ASN A 87 -3.90 -11.96 -2.87
C ASN A 87 -3.21 -12.76 -3.99
N ALA A 88 -1.98 -13.20 -3.74
CA ALA A 88 -1.19 -13.93 -4.69
C ALA A 88 -1.23 -15.45 -4.39
N GLN A 89 -2.16 -16.16 -5.01
CA GLN A 89 -2.21 -17.63 -4.95
C GLN A 89 -1.17 -18.26 -5.88
N ASP A 90 -0.82 -17.57 -6.97
CA ASP A 90 0.29 -17.88 -7.87
C ASP A 90 1.17 -16.63 -8.01
N LYS A 91 2.38 -16.79 -8.53
CA LYS A 91 3.33 -15.69 -8.73
C LYS A 91 2.81 -14.65 -9.73
N LEU A 92 2.95 -13.39 -9.35
CA LEU A 92 2.72 -12.26 -10.24
C LEU A 92 3.87 -12.15 -11.23
N SER A 93 3.64 -11.40 -12.31
CA SER A 93 4.71 -11.01 -13.23
C SER A 93 5.85 -10.31 -12.51
N VAL A 94 7.05 -10.43 -13.07
CA VAL A 94 8.17 -9.56 -12.70
C VAL A 94 7.97 -8.21 -13.36
N GLN A 95 8.09 -7.16 -12.55
CA GLN A 95 7.69 -5.81 -12.89
C GLN A 95 8.73 -4.79 -12.41
N VAL A 96 8.64 -3.60 -13.00
CA VAL A 96 9.32 -2.39 -12.54
C VAL A 96 8.39 -1.20 -12.78
N HIS A 97 8.54 -0.18 -11.95
CA HIS A 97 7.73 1.02 -12.00
C HIS A 97 8.58 2.27 -12.30
N PRO A 98 8.09 3.21 -13.11
CA PRO A 98 8.77 4.48 -13.33
C PRO A 98 8.71 5.40 -12.11
N ASP A 99 9.59 6.39 -12.08
CA ASP A 99 9.46 7.56 -11.21
C ASP A 99 8.47 8.58 -11.81
N ASP A 100 8.26 9.71 -11.10
CA ASP A 100 7.32 10.75 -11.56
C ASP A 100 7.77 11.41 -12.86
N GLU A 101 9.08 11.59 -13.08
CA GLU A 101 9.59 12.26 -14.28
C GLU A 101 9.31 11.41 -15.52
N TYR A 102 9.63 10.12 -15.47
CA TYR A 102 9.35 9.21 -16.57
C TYR A 102 7.86 8.95 -16.73
N GLY A 103 7.13 8.72 -15.62
CA GLY A 103 5.69 8.46 -15.63
C GLY A 103 4.90 9.59 -16.29
N LEU A 104 5.17 10.85 -15.91
CA LEU A 104 4.45 12.00 -16.45
C LEU A 104 4.80 12.24 -17.92
N LYS A 105 6.05 11.99 -18.31
CA LYS A 105 6.53 12.18 -19.69
C LYS A 105 5.98 11.13 -20.66
N VAL A 106 5.92 9.87 -20.25
CA VAL A 106 5.67 8.73 -21.14
C VAL A 106 4.24 8.21 -21.05
N GLU A 107 3.66 8.17 -19.84
CA GLU A 107 2.34 7.58 -19.58
C GLU A 107 1.28 8.63 -19.22
N ASN A 108 1.70 9.89 -19.04
CA ASN A 108 0.85 10.95 -18.49
C ASN A 108 0.26 10.55 -17.12
N ASP A 109 1.04 9.82 -16.33
CA ASP A 109 0.67 9.28 -15.02
C ASP A 109 1.76 9.58 -13.97
N LEU A 110 1.46 9.42 -12.69
CA LEU A 110 2.48 9.52 -11.64
C LEU A 110 3.43 8.32 -11.72
N GLY A 111 4.62 8.49 -11.13
CA GLY A 111 5.47 7.37 -10.80
C GLY A 111 4.80 6.44 -9.78
N LYS A 112 5.43 5.30 -9.52
CA LYS A 112 4.87 4.30 -8.62
C LYS A 112 5.95 3.73 -7.70
N THR A 113 6.17 4.44 -6.59
CA THR A 113 6.83 3.92 -5.39
C THR A 113 5.79 3.31 -4.45
N GLU A 114 6.17 2.25 -3.74
CA GLU A 114 5.27 1.41 -2.95
C GLU A 114 5.91 0.95 -1.64
N ALA A 115 5.06 0.50 -0.71
CA ALA A 115 5.47 -0.29 0.43
C ALA A 115 4.47 -1.43 0.65
N TRP A 116 5.01 -2.60 0.96
CA TRP A 116 4.25 -3.83 1.15
C TRP A 116 4.36 -4.28 2.59
N TYR A 117 3.21 -4.52 3.21
CA TYR A 117 3.09 -5.23 4.48
C TYR A 117 2.58 -6.64 4.23
N VAL A 118 3.27 -7.65 4.73
CA VAL A 118 2.85 -9.05 4.59
C VAL A 118 1.73 -9.35 5.61
N VAL A 119 0.48 -9.33 5.14
CA VAL A 119 -0.72 -9.59 5.97
C VAL A 119 -0.84 -11.07 6.31
N GLU A 120 -0.63 -11.94 5.33
CA GLU A 120 -0.57 -13.39 5.51
C GLU A 120 0.52 -13.99 4.62
N ALA A 121 1.21 -15.00 5.14
CA ALA A 121 2.26 -15.75 4.45
C ALA A 121 2.01 -17.24 4.64
N PHE A 122 1.69 -17.93 3.54
CA PHE A 122 1.49 -19.38 3.51
C PHE A 122 2.81 -20.13 3.30
N GLU A 123 2.77 -21.46 3.29
CA GLU A 123 3.96 -22.25 3.02
C GLU A 123 4.56 -21.90 1.65
N GLY A 124 5.87 -21.64 1.62
CA GLY A 124 6.57 -21.22 0.41
C GLY A 124 6.41 -19.73 0.04
N ALA A 125 5.69 -18.94 0.84
CA ALA A 125 5.50 -17.50 0.61
C ALA A 125 6.82 -16.78 0.37
N ASN A 126 6.87 -15.98 -0.70
CA ASN A 126 8.07 -15.29 -1.11
C ASN A 126 7.77 -13.99 -1.85
N LEU A 127 8.78 -13.13 -1.91
CA LEU A 127 8.79 -11.92 -2.73
C LEU A 127 10.07 -11.90 -3.56
N VAL A 128 10.04 -11.16 -4.66
CA VAL A 128 11.22 -10.76 -5.42
C VAL A 128 11.42 -9.27 -5.19
N VAL A 129 12.58 -8.89 -4.64
CA VAL A 129 12.90 -7.50 -4.28
C VAL A 129 14.32 -7.14 -4.74
N GLY A 130 14.43 -6.84 -6.03
CA GLY A 130 15.67 -6.54 -6.73
C GLY A 130 16.22 -7.70 -7.54
N THR A 131 17.41 -7.47 -8.10
CA THR A 131 18.18 -8.44 -8.89
C THR A 131 19.37 -8.99 -8.09
N LYS A 132 19.92 -10.14 -8.50
CA LYS A 132 21.14 -10.73 -7.94
C LYS A 132 22.31 -10.54 -8.90
N ASN A 133 23.33 -9.80 -8.47
CA ASN A 133 24.68 -9.76 -9.07
C ASN A 133 24.71 -9.86 -10.61
N CYS A 134 23.88 -9.10 -11.31
CA CYS A 134 23.79 -9.13 -12.77
C CYS A 134 24.01 -7.74 -13.38
N THR A 135 24.64 -7.72 -14.55
CA THR A 135 24.66 -6.52 -15.40
C THR A 135 23.35 -6.40 -16.19
N ARG A 136 23.10 -5.21 -16.73
CA ARG A 136 21.96 -4.95 -17.63
C ARG A 136 21.95 -5.95 -18.79
N GLU A 137 23.09 -6.22 -19.41
CA GLU A 137 23.21 -7.12 -20.56
C GLU A 137 22.87 -8.56 -20.19
N GLN A 138 23.32 -9.02 -19.01
CA GLN A 138 22.98 -10.35 -18.51
C GLN A 138 21.49 -10.48 -18.24
N PHE A 139 20.89 -9.44 -17.64
CA PHE A 139 19.46 -9.41 -17.36
C PHE A 139 18.62 -9.40 -18.64
N VAL A 140 19.00 -8.59 -19.65
CA VAL A 140 18.36 -8.59 -20.97
C VAL A 140 18.44 -9.97 -21.63
N LYS A 141 19.62 -10.58 -21.64
CA LYS A 141 19.78 -11.93 -22.20
C LYS A 141 18.92 -12.95 -21.47
N ALA A 142 18.78 -12.84 -20.15
CA ALA A 142 17.95 -13.73 -19.36
C ALA A 142 16.45 -13.61 -19.67
N ILE A 143 15.99 -12.41 -20.06
CA ILE A 143 14.62 -12.20 -20.57
C ILE A 143 14.42 -12.97 -21.88
N GLU A 144 15.38 -12.91 -22.80
CA GLU A 144 15.32 -13.58 -24.10
C GLU A 144 15.39 -15.11 -23.98
N THR A 145 16.21 -15.63 -23.07
CA THR A 145 16.44 -17.07 -22.90
C THR A 145 15.53 -17.74 -21.88
N GLY A 146 14.72 -16.96 -21.16
CA GLY A 146 13.82 -17.47 -20.11
C GLY A 146 14.52 -17.95 -18.83
N SER A 147 15.80 -17.63 -18.65
CA SER A 147 16.62 -18.02 -17.47
C SER A 147 16.64 -16.91 -16.40
N PHE A 148 15.51 -16.24 -16.24
CA PHE A 148 15.41 -14.98 -15.50
C PHE A 148 15.40 -15.18 -13.98
N ASP A 149 14.84 -16.29 -13.50
CA ASP A 149 14.72 -16.61 -12.06
C ASP A 149 16.08 -16.65 -11.34
N ASP A 150 17.16 -17.00 -12.05
CA ASP A 150 18.54 -17.05 -11.51
C ASP A 150 19.06 -15.67 -11.10
N TYR A 151 18.57 -14.61 -11.76
CA TYR A 151 18.98 -13.23 -11.52
C TYR A 151 18.03 -12.47 -10.60
N LEU A 152 16.99 -13.11 -10.09
CA LEU A 152 16.03 -12.47 -9.18
C LEU A 152 16.43 -12.63 -7.71
N ASN A 153 16.31 -11.53 -6.96
CA ASN A 153 16.42 -11.55 -5.51
C ASN A 153 15.12 -12.06 -4.87
N LYS A 154 14.87 -13.37 -5.03
CA LYS A 154 13.75 -14.09 -4.40
C LYS A 154 14.07 -14.38 -2.94
N ILE A 155 13.24 -13.90 -2.03
CA ILE A 155 13.37 -14.07 -0.57
C ILE A 155 12.11 -14.70 0.02
N PRO A 156 12.22 -15.63 0.99
CA PRO A 156 11.07 -16.07 1.77
C PRO A 156 10.58 -14.92 2.66
N VAL A 157 9.28 -14.89 2.94
CA VAL A 157 8.67 -13.85 3.77
C VAL A 157 7.81 -14.41 4.88
N LYS A 158 7.58 -13.60 5.92
CA LYS A 158 6.72 -13.92 7.05
C LYS A 158 5.68 -12.84 7.26
N LYS A 159 4.56 -13.23 7.85
CA LYS A 159 3.53 -12.31 8.33
C LYS A 159 4.15 -11.22 9.22
N GLY A 160 3.74 -9.98 8.99
CA GLY A 160 4.22 -8.78 9.71
C GLY A 160 5.50 -8.16 9.15
N GLU A 161 6.11 -8.75 8.11
CA GLU A 161 7.29 -8.14 7.48
C GLU A 161 6.90 -7.02 6.51
N VAL A 162 7.75 -6.00 6.43
CA VAL A 162 7.52 -4.82 5.59
C VAL A 162 8.66 -4.65 4.61
N TYR A 163 8.33 -4.31 3.36
CA TYR A 163 9.28 -4.08 2.27
C TYR A 163 8.98 -2.76 1.59
N PHE A 164 10.02 -1.97 1.31
CA PHE A 164 9.89 -0.73 0.56
C PHE A 164 10.32 -0.97 -0.89
N VAL A 165 9.44 -0.65 -1.84
CA VAL A 165 9.64 -0.87 -3.27
C VAL A 165 9.72 0.49 -3.94
N LYS A 166 10.94 1.01 -4.05
CA LYS A 166 11.22 2.26 -4.74
C LYS A 166 10.98 2.10 -6.24
N SER A 167 10.46 3.13 -6.90
CA SER A 167 10.44 3.19 -8.37
C SER A 167 11.82 2.87 -8.96
N GLY A 168 11.86 2.06 -10.01
CA GLY A 168 13.06 1.51 -10.64
C GLY A 168 13.56 0.18 -10.07
N LEU A 169 13.06 -0.26 -8.90
CA LEU A 169 13.39 -1.58 -8.35
C LEU A 169 12.66 -2.68 -9.13
N VAL A 170 13.39 -3.67 -9.65
CA VAL A 170 12.79 -4.90 -10.19
C VAL A 170 12.16 -5.68 -9.05
N HIS A 171 10.89 -6.06 -9.17
CA HIS A 171 10.20 -6.78 -8.10
C HIS A 171 9.09 -7.68 -8.64
N ALA A 172 8.63 -8.60 -7.80
CA ALA A 172 7.46 -9.44 -8.05
C ALA A 172 6.88 -9.93 -6.71
N ILE A 173 5.57 -10.10 -6.67
CA ILE A 173 4.90 -10.78 -5.56
C ILE A 173 4.85 -12.27 -5.90
N GLY A 174 5.44 -13.10 -5.05
CA GLY A 174 5.46 -14.55 -5.23
C GLY A 174 4.11 -15.19 -4.90
N GLU A 175 4.05 -16.51 -5.03
CA GLU A 175 2.89 -17.30 -4.60
C GLU A 175 2.79 -17.38 -3.08
N GLY A 176 1.57 -17.59 -2.57
CA GLY A 176 1.30 -17.87 -1.17
C GLY A 176 1.37 -16.66 -0.25
N VAL A 177 1.08 -15.44 -0.74
CA VAL A 177 1.17 -14.22 0.08
C VAL A 177 -0.05 -13.32 -0.10
N ILE A 178 -0.54 -12.78 1.01
CA ILE A 178 -1.43 -11.63 1.02
C ILE A 178 -0.64 -10.43 1.52
N ILE A 179 -0.62 -9.35 0.74
CA ILE A 179 0.00 -8.09 1.16
C ILE A 179 -1.01 -6.95 1.23
N ALA A 180 -0.74 -5.98 2.10
CA ALA A 180 -1.28 -4.63 2.00
C ALA A 180 -0.23 -3.76 1.31
N GLU A 181 -0.62 -3.14 0.20
CA GLU A 181 0.23 -2.30 -0.64
C GLU A 181 -0.26 -0.86 -0.56
N ILE A 182 0.57 0.02 0.00
CA ILE A 182 0.40 1.46 -0.12
C ILE A 182 1.35 1.96 -1.20
N GLN A 183 0.81 2.73 -2.14
CA GLN A 183 1.57 3.23 -3.28
C GLN A 183 1.14 4.65 -3.64
N GLN A 184 1.92 5.32 -4.47
CA GLN A 184 1.43 6.48 -5.23
C GLN A 184 0.18 6.08 -6.02
N ASN A 185 -0.74 7.02 -6.24
CA ASN A 185 -1.95 6.80 -7.02
C ASN A 185 -1.64 6.68 -8.53
N SER A 186 -1.04 5.57 -8.94
CA SER A 186 -0.61 5.23 -10.30
C SER A 186 -0.85 3.74 -10.54
N ASP A 187 -1.28 3.39 -11.75
CA ASP A 187 -1.44 1.98 -12.16
C ASP A 187 -0.38 1.58 -13.21
N THR A 188 0.62 2.44 -13.40
CA THR A 188 1.66 2.27 -14.41
C THR A 188 2.62 1.14 -14.03
N THR A 189 2.70 0.13 -14.90
CA THR A 189 3.44 -1.10 -14.65
C THR A 189 4.16 -1.58 -15.91
N TYR A 190 5.49 -1.69 -15.85
CA TYR A 190 6.26 -2.32 -16.92
C TYR A 190 6.59 -3.75 -16.56
N ARG A 191 5.89 -4.66 -17.24
CA ARG A 191 6.11 -6.10 -17.11
C ARG A 191 7.35 -6.53 -17.86
N VAL A 192 8.31 -7.10 -17.13
CA VAL A 192 9.56 -7.64 -17.70
C VAL A 192 9.38 -9.08 -18.12
N TYR A 193 8.71 -9.88 -17.29
CA TYR A 193 8.48 -11.30 -17.54
C TYR A 193 7.17 -11.79 -16.92
N ASP A 194 6.48 -12.71 -17.61
CA ASP A 194 5.18 -13.23 -17.19
C ASP A 194 5.05 -14.75 -17.20
N TYR A 195 6.15 -15.48 -17.20
CA TYR A 195 6.14 -16.95 -17.22
C TYR A 195 5.37 -17.52 -18.43
N ASN A 196 5.48 -16.86 -19.58
CA ASN A 196 4.83 -17.25 -20.84
C ASN A 196 3.30 -17.37 -20.78
N ARG A 197 2.64 -16.62 -19.87
CA ARG A 197 1.17 -16.57 -19.75
C ARG A 197 0.48 -15.69 -20.81
N GLY A 198 1.23 -15.17 -21.78
CA GLY A 198 0.70 -14.46 -22.95
C GLY A 198 0.23 -13.02 -22.71
N ARG A 199 0.48 -12.42 -21.53
CA ARG A 199 0.21 -11.00 -21.30
C ARG A 199 1.32 -10.12 -21.86
N GLU A 200 0.98 -8.87 -22.13
CA GLU A 200 1.90 -7.86 -22.65
C GLU A 200 3.12 -7.66 -21.74
N ILE A 201 4.29 -7.61 -22.36
CA ILE A 201 5.59 -7.30 -21.76
C ILE A 201 6.10 -5.98 -22.35
N HIS A 202 6.83 -5.21 -21.53
CA HIS A 202 7.23 -3.84 -21.82
C HIS A 202 8.75 -3.72 -21.68
N VAL A 203 9.51 -4.60 -22.34
CA VAL A 203 10.94 -4.78 -22.09
C VAL A 203 11.72 -3.47 -22.28
N GLU A 204 11.48 -2.74 -23.37
CA GLU A 204 12.17 -1.46 -23.63
C GLU A 204 11.89 -0.42 -22.53
N LYS A 205 10.61 -0.15 -22.24
CA LYS A 205 10.21 0.80 -21.18
C LYS A 205 10.71 0.37 -19.79
N ALA A 206 10.69 -0.93 -19.50
CA ALA A 206 11.23 -1.45 -18.25
C ALA A 206 12.73 -1.16 -18.14
N LEU A 207 13.50 -1.44 -19.19
CA LEU A 207 14.94 -1.19 -19.20
C LEU A 207 15.28 0.30 -19.11
N ASP A 208 14.42 1.20 -19.55
CA ASP A 208 14.62 2.64 -19.37
C ASP A 208 14.57 3.06 -17.89
N VAL A 209 13.81 2.35 -17.06
CA VAL A 209 13.54 2.76 -15.67
C VAL A 209 14.17 1.87 -14.61
N ILE A 210 14.67 0.67 -14.98
CA ILE A 210 15.36 -0.20 -14.02
C ILE A 210 16.63 0.49 -13.52
N ASP A 211 16.74 0.57 -12.20
CA ASP A 211 17.96 0.93 -11.50
C ASP A 211 18.56 -0.34 -10.86
N PHE A 212 19.55 -0.92 -11.55
CA PHE A 212 20.26 -2.13 -11.09
C PHE A 212 21.11 -1.91 -9.83
N SER A 213 21.24 -0.67 -9.34
CA SER A 213 21.89 -0.40 -8.05
C SER A 213 20.95 -0.57 -6.85
N LEU A 214 19.62 -0.59 -7.09
CA LEU A 214 18.63 -0.76 -6.04
C LEU A 214 18.58 -2.23 -5.59
N ASN A 215 18.60 -2.40 -4.27
CA ASN A 215 18.36 -3.66 -3.60
C ASN A 215 17.20 -3.46 -2.63
N GLY A 216 16.20 -4.35 -2.69
CA GLY A 216 15.11 -4.31 -1.75
C GLY A 216 15.44 -5.18 -0.54
N GLU A 217 15.23 -4.62 0.64
CA GLU A 217 15.45 -5.28 1.92
C GLU A 217 14.22 -5.14 2.81
N ARG A 218 14.12 -6.03 3.79
CA ARG A 218 13.10 -5.94 4.83
C ARG A 218 13.36 -4.68 5.67
N SER A 219 12.32 -3.87 5.85
CA SER A 219 12.33 -2.78 6.83
C SER A 219 12.25 -3.35 8.24
N THR A 220 13.24 -3.01 9.08
CA THR A 220 13.21 -3.28 10.52
C THR A 220 12.47 -2.18 11.30
N GLY A 221 12.29 -1.01 10.66
CA GLY A 221 11.64 0.16 11.24
C GLY A 221 12.34 0.74 12.48
N ILE A 222 11.70 1.77 13.06
CA ILE A 222 12.04 2.35 14.36
C ILE A 222 10.88 2.07 15.31
N LYS A 223 11.11 1.23 16.33
CA LYS A 223 10.08 0.83 17.30
C LYS A 223 10.07 1.78 18.50
N ILE A 224 8.88 2.16 18.94
CA ILE A 224 8.60 3.02 20.09
C ILE A 224 7.53 2.32 20.92
N GLU A 225 7.90 1.87 22.11
CA GLU A 225 7.01 1.12 23.01
C GLU A 225 6.24 2.09 23.91
N LYS A 226 4.93 1.86 24.05
CA LYS A 226 4.06 2.61 24.98
C LYS A 226 3.22 1.62 25.77
N SER A 227 2.56 2.08 26.84
CA SER A 227 1.83 1.18 27.75
C SER A 227 0.68 0.41 27.09
N ASN A 228 -0.01 1.03 26.14
CA ASN A 228 -1.25 0.50 25.54
C ASN A 228 -1.12 0.14 24.05
N TYR A 229 0.03 0.42 23.46
CA TYR A 229 0.35 0.07 22.09
C TYR A 229 1.85 0.17 21.84
N ASP A 230 2.35 -0.56 20.85
CA ASP A 230 3.66 -0.32 20.25
C ASP A 230 3.48 0.40 18.91
N LYS A 231 4.37 1.34 18.61
CA LYS A 231 4.44 2.02 17.31
C LYS A 231 5.74 1.67 16.60
N THR A 232 5.66 1.29 15.32
CA THR A 232 6.85 1.08 14.47
C THR A 232 6.76 1.93 13.22
N ILE A 233 7.77 2.76 12.96
CA ILE A 233 7.84 3.56 11.72
C ILE A 233 8.65 2.77 10.70
N HIS A 234 8.01 2.26 9.65
CA HIS A 234 8.65 1.38 8.67
C HIS A 234 9.21 2.11 7.46
N ALA A 235 8.54 3.16 6.99
CA ALA A 235 8.96 3.92 5.83
C ALA A 235 8.55 5.39 5.94
N VAL A 236 9.43 6.28 5.47
CA VAL A 236 9.16 7.71 5.29
C VAL A 236 9.80 8.13 3.98
N CYS A 237 8.99 8.47 2.98
CA CYS A 237 9.45 9.00 1.70
C CYS A 237 8.60 10.19 1.27
N LYS A 238 9.02 10.92 0.22
CA LYS A 238 8.31 12.11 -0.26
C LYS A 238 6.83 11.88 -0.64
N HIS A 239 6.43 10.63 -0.88
CA HIS A 239 5.08 10.27 -1.32
C HIS A 239 4.19 9.82 -0.18
N PHE A 240 4.72 9.00 0.73
CA PHE A 240 4.00 8.47 1.87
C PHE A 240 4.92 8.12 3.03
N SER A 241 4.33 8.05 4.22
CA SER A 241 4.87 7.37 5.38
C SER A 241 4.00 6.15 5.69
N LEU A 242 4.62 5.10 6.20
CA LEU A 242 3.97 3.89 6.69
C LEU A 242 4.42 3.62 8.14
N GLU A 243 3.45 3.63 9.03
CA GLU A 243 3.61 3.32 10.45
C GLU A 243 2.73 2.12 10.81
N GLU A 244 3.19 1.25 11.69
CA GLU A 244 2.41 0.17 12.30
C GLU A 244 2.11 0.53 13.75
N TYR A 245 0.88 0.29 14.19
CA TYR A 245 0.48 0.32 15.59
C TYR A 245 -0.03 -1.07 16.00
N ASP A 246 0.60 -1.67 17.00
CA ASP A 246 0.15 -2.89 17.68
C ASP A 246 -0.60 -2.48 18.95
N ILE A 247 -1.92 -2.49 18.91
CA ILE A 247 -2.79 -1.90 19.94
C ILE A 247 -3.40 -3.01 20.79
N HIS A 248 -3.10 -3.00 22.09
CA HIS A 248 -3.65 -3.91 23.11
C HIS A 248 -4.45 -3.16 24.19
N GLY A 249 -4.97 -1.99 23.84
CA GLY A 249 -5.72 -1.11 24.73
C GLY A 249 -6.37 0.03 23.96
N ILE A 250 -5.92 1.26 24.21
CA ILE A 250 -6.43 2.48 23.56
C ILE A 250 -5.26 3.30 23.02
N LEU A 251 -5.29 3.57 21.72
CA LEU A 251 -4.51 4.59 21.04
C LEU A 251 -5.35 5.87 20.96
N ASN A 252 -4.87 6.98 21.52
CA ASN A 252 -5.47 8.30 21.33
C ASN A 252 -4.68 9.06 20.27
N GLU A 253 -5.37 9.58 19.25
CA GLU A 253 -4.79 10.32 18.13
C GLU A 253 -5.62 11.58 17.84
N GLU A 254 -5.09 12.44 16.99
CA GLU A 254 -5.75 13.65 16.53
C GLU A 254 -5.49 13.77 15.03
N SER A 255 -6.52 14.16 14.27
CA SER A 255 -6.34 14.46 12.85
C SER A 255 -5.43 15.67 12.66
N ASP A 256 -4.91 15.85 11.44
CA ASP A 256 -4.06 16.98 11.09
C ASP A 256 -4.78 17.83 10.05
N GLU A 257 -5.01 19.11 10.33
CA GLU A 257 -5.68 20.02 9.39
C GLU A 257 -4.90 20.18 8.07
N GLU A 258 -3.62 19.84 8.05
CA GLU A 258 -2.80 19.84 6.84
C GLU A 258 -3.01 18.59 5.96
N ARG A 259 -3.45 17.45 6.51
CA ARG A 259 -3.48 16.16 5.77
C ARG A 259 -4.47 15.12 6.31
N PHE A 260 -4.89 14.21 5.45
CA PHE A 260 -5.65 13.01 5.84
C PHE A 260 -4.74 11.88 6.37
N TYR A 261 -5.35 10.92 7.09
CA TYR A 261 -4.71 9.64 7.42
C TYR A 261 -5.52 8.47 6.87
N ILE A 262 -4.85 7.36 6.52
CA ILE A 262 -5.49 6.08 6.21
C ILE A 262 -5.05 5.07 7.26
N PHE A 263 -6.01 4.35 7.85
CA PHE A 263 -5.74 3.19 8.69
C PHE A 263 -6.20 1.92 8.00
N THR A 264 -5.34 0.90 7.96
CA THR A 264 -5.65 -0.45 7.45
C THR A 264 -5.46 -1.44 8.57
N CYS A 265 -6.50 -2.18 8.96
CA CYS A 265 -6.39 -3.20 10.00
C CYS A 265 -5.89 -4.51 9.40
N VAL A 266 -4.73 -4.98 9.86
CA VAL A 266 -4.05 -6.18 9.34
C VAL A 266 -4.14 -7.36 10.30
N GLU A 267 -4.52 -7.11 11.55
CA GLU A 267 -4.79 -8.15 12.54
C GLU A 267 -5.84 -7.70 13.56
N GLY A 268 -6.65 -8.63 14.04
CA GLY A 268 -7.58 -8.38 15.14
C GLY A 268 -8.79 -7.54 14.77
N SER A 269 -9.36 -6.87 15.77
CA SER A 269 -10.54 -6.01 15.61
C SER A 269 -10.62 -4.97 16.72
N GLY A 270 -11.32 -3.88 16.42
CA GLY A 270 -11.51 -2.77 17.34
C GLY A 270 -12.55 -1.78 16.88
N GLU A 271 -12.55 -0.62 17.51
CA GLU A 271 -13.48 0.47 17.27
C GLU A 271 -12.73 1.80 17.21
N VAL A 272 -13.05 2.64 16.23
CA VAL A 272 -12.63 4.02 16.12
C VAL A 272 -13.71 4.90 16.74
N THR A 273 -13.43 5.54 17.87
CA THR A 273 -14.34 6.47 18.54
C THR A 273 -13.94 7.91 18.25
N TYR A 274 -14.89 8.75 17.86
CA TYR A 274 -14.69 10.17 17.56
C TYR A 274 -15.85 10.98 18.16
N LYS A 275 -15.75 12.32 18.12
CA LYS A 275 -16.69 13.23 18.80
C LYS A 275 -18.18 12.89 18.59
N ASN A 276 -18.55 12.47 17.39
CA ASN A 276 -19.94 12.32 16.98
C ASN A 276 -20.36 10.85 16.74
N GLY A 277 -19.52 9.86 17.06
CA GLY A 277 -19.86 8.47 16.78
C GLY A 277 -18.71 7.48 16.96
N LYS A 278 -18.95 6.27 16.46
CA LYS A 278 -18.01 5.17 16.48
C LYS A 278 -18.13 4.33 15.22
N GLU A 279 -17.01 3.77 14.75
CA GLU A 279 -16.95 2.90 13.57
C GLU A 279 -16.13 1.66 13.89
N SER A 280 -16.59 0.49 13.46
CA SER A 280 -15.82 -0.74 13.63
C SER A 280 -14.69 -0.83 12.61
N ILE A 281 -13.57 -1.38 13.06
CA ILE A 281 -12.41 -1.67 12.22
C ILE A 281 -11.92 -3.09 12.52
N ASN A 282 -12.06 -3.97 11.54
CA ASN A 282 -11.67 -5.38 11.64
C ASN A 282 -10.55 -5.68 10.64
N LYS A 283 -9.83 -6.78 10.84
CA LYS A 283 -8.84 -7.25 9.87
C LYS A 283 -9.41 -7.20 8.44
N GLY A 284 -8.65 -6.59 7.53
CA GLY A 284 -9.02 -6.39 6.13
C GLY A 284 -9.82 -5.12 5.84
N ASP A 285 -10.21 -4.36 6.86
CA ASP A 285 -10.83 -3.03 6.72
C ASP A 285 -9.78 -1.95 6.51
N SER A 286 -10.12 -0.99 5.65
CA SER A 286 -9.40 0.26 5.48
C SER A 286 -10.33 1.45 5.74
N ILE A 287 -9.84 2.48 6.42
CA ILE A 287 -10.61 3.66 6.79
C ILE A 287 -9.80 4.94 6.58
N LEU A 288 -10.41 5.94 5.95
CA LEU A 288 -9.83 7.26 5.78
C LEU A 288 -10.30 8.17 6.92
N ILE A 289 -9.35 8.78 7.62
CA ILE A 289 -9.57 9.79 8.64
C ILE A 289 -9.42 11.18 8.00
N PRO A 290 -10.52 11.96 7.92
CA PRO A 290 -10.47 13.32 7.37
C PRO A 290 -9.56 14.24 8.17
N ALA A 291 -8.92 15.20 7.50
CA ALA A 291 -8.05 16.21 8.10
C ALA A 291 -8.72 16.98 9.26
N THR A 292 -10.04 17.18 9.19
CA THR A 292 -10.82 17.95 10.17
C THR A 292 -11.67 17.09 11.12
N LEU A 293 -11.32 15.80 11.31
CA LEU A 293 -12.04 14.95 12.27
C LEU A 293 -11.89 15.43 13.72
N GLY A 294 -10.72 16.00 14.06
CA GLY A 294 -10.31 16.34 15.41
C GLY A 294 -9.79 15.12 16.17
N LYS A 295 -10.05 15.07 17.48
CA LYS A 295 -9.61 13.99 18.36
C LYS A 295 -10.43 12.71 18.15
N TYR A 296 -9.73 11.59 18.11
CA TYR A 296 -10.32 10.26 18.04
C TYR A 296 -9.46 9.23 18.80
N SER A 297 -10.02 8.06 19.05
CA SER A 297 -9.28 6.93 19.61
C SER A 297 -9.54 5.66 18.82
N ILE A 298 -8.56 4.78 18.80
CA ILE A 298 -8.67 3.41 18.28
C ILE A 298 -8.47 2.47 19.46
N SER A 299 -9.47 1.66 19.76
CA SER A 299 -9.43 0.74 20.91
C SER A 299 -9.74 -0.69 20.50
N GLY A 300 -9.05 -1.64 21.12
CA GLY A 300 -9.26 -3.08 20.90
C GLY A 300 -7.97 -3.87 21.07
N ASN A 301 -7.94 -5.03 20.43
CA ASN A 301 -6.74 -5.84 20.28
C ASN A 301 -6.51 -6.05 18.78
N LEU A 302 -5.70 -5.19 18.18
CA LEU A 302 -5.57 -5.08 16.73
C LEU A 302 -4.23 -4.48 16.30
N LYS A 303 -3.78 -4.86 15.10
CA LYS A 303 -2.67 -4.20 14.41
C LYS A 303 -3.21 -3.38 13.26
N VAL A 304 -2.83 -2.11 13.20
CA VAL A 304 -3.22 -1.19 12.14
C VAL A 304 -2.02 -0.52 11.50
N LEU A 305 -2.07 -0.36 10.18
CA LEU A 305 -1.12 0.43 9.41
C LEU A 305 -1.67 1.84 9.24
N LYS A 306 -0.92 2.86 9.67
CA LYS A 306 -1.22 4.27 9.39
C LYS A 306 -0.39 4.71 8.19
N SER A 307 -1.07 5.18 7.15
CA SER A 307 -0.44 5.69 5.92
C SER A 307 -0.91 7.11 5.62
N TYR A 308 0.01 7.97 5.19
CA TYR A 308 -0.27 9.39 4.88
C TYR A 308 0.85 10.02 4.07
N VAL A 309 0.57 11.17 3.41
CA VAL A 309 1.61 11.97 2.75
C VAL A 309 2.34 12.81 3.81
N PRO A 310 3.64 12.58 4.08
CA PRO A 310 4.33 13.21 5.20
C PRO A 310 4.86 14.61 4.84
N ASN A 311 5.03 15.44 5.86
CA ASN A 311 6.01 16.52 5.82
C ASN A 311 7.30 15.91 6.38
N ILE A 312 8.28 15.69 5.51
CA ILE A 312 9.49 14.93 5.84
C ILE A 312 10.24 15.53 7.02
N GLU A 313 10.41 16.86 7.03
CA GLU A 313 11.13 17.56 8.08
C GLU A 313 10.42 17.43 9.44
N LYS A 314 9.09 17.59 9.45
CA LYS A 314 8.28 17.41 10.67
C LYS A 314 8.39 15.98 11.19
N VAL A 315 8.22 14.98 10.33
CA VAL A 315 8.30 13.56 10.72
C VAL A 315 9.69 13.22 11.26
N GLN A 316 10.76 13.66 10.58
CA GLN A 316 12.13 13.45 11.05
C GLN A 316 12.37 14.11 12.41
N SER A 317 11.90 15.34 12.61
CA SER A 317 12.01 16.04 13.90
C SER A 317 11.30 15.27 15.02
N THR A 318 10.09 14.78 14.76
CA THR A 318 9.33 13.97 15.72
C THR A 318 10.08 12.69 16.07
N ILE A 319 10.55 11.92 15.07
CA ILE A 319 11.33 10.69 15.30
C ILE A 319 12.55 10.97 16.17
N MET A 320 13.34 11.99 15.81
CA MET A 320 14.52 12.36 16.58
C MET A 320 14.18 12.71 18.04
N SER A 321 13.05 13.39 18.27
CA SER A 321 12.61 13.75 19.62
C SER A 321 12.09 12.57 20.46
N GLU A 322 11.62 11.50 19.84
CA GLU A 322 11.16 10.30 20.54
C GLU A 322 12.29 9.30 20.79
N VAL A 323 13.25 9.20 19.88
CA VAL A 323 14.40 8.27 20.00
C VAL A 323 15.49 8.80 20.93
N LEU A 324 15.66 10.13 21.04
CA LEU A 324 16.68 10.75 21.90
C LEU A 324 16.24 10.93 23.37
N LYS A 325 15.03 10.51 23.75
CA LYS A 325 14.55 10.53 25.14
C LYS A 325 14.98 9.28 25.90
#